data_AF-A0A2J6JCK5-F1
#
_entry.id   AF-A0A2J6JCK5-F1
#
_cell.length_a   1.000
_cell.length_b   1.000
_cell.length_c   1.000
_cell.angle_alpha   90.00
_cell.angle_beta   90.00
_cell.angle_gamma   90.00
#
_symmetry.space_group_name_H-M   'P 1'
#
loop_
_entity.id
_entity.type
_entity.pdbx_description
1 polymer ?
#
loop_
_entity_poly.entity_id
_entity_poly.type
_entity_poly.pdbx_seq_one_letter_code
_entity_poly.pdbx_strand_id
1 'polypeptide(L)'
;MPPYRFFLIASLLLGFAACVPPPPSAPVIDAAALKQQAEAQFAAEVATLPGAEPLAVSGKTVAAVAYPPGSLFAEGAILPLPGGPALLDPLSAILARPEWCAELALYGTRGGSVEDDQSFVEGRKMLLERYLLRGKVDANRFTWTAKGGAGAPLEIRFHPCSAASSAGVKE
;
A
#
# COMPACT_ATOMS: atom_id res chain seq x y z
N MET A 1 -77.74 -2.09 41.59
CA MET A 1 -76.29 -1.93 41.35
C MET A 1 -76.06 -1.94 39.84
N PRO A 2 -75.61 -0.84 39.22
CA PRO A 2 -75.60 -0.69 37.76
C PRO A 2 -74.29 -1.20 37.12
N PRO A 3 -74.35 -1.91 35.96
CA PRO A 3 -73.21 -2.63 35.37
C PRO A 3 -72.41 -1.81 34.33
N TYR A 4 -72.27 -0.49 34.52
CA TYR A 4 -71.67 0.39 33.49
C TYR A 4 -70.19 0.73 33.72
N ARG A 5 -69.58 0.25 34.81
CA ARG A 5 -68.20 0.64 35.19
C ARG A 5 -67.09 -0.16 34.49
N PHE A 6 -67.39 -1.32 33.91
CA PHE A 6 -66.38 -2.17 33.29
C PHE A 6 -66.00 -1.77 31.86
N PHE A 7 -66.86 -1.02 31.15
CA PHE A 7 -66.62 -0.68 29.74
C PHE A 7 -65.65 0.49 29.52
N LEU A 8 -65.38 1.31 30.53
CA LEU A 8 -64.52 2.49 30.40
C LEU A 8 -63.02 2.20 30.59
N ILE A 9 -62.66 1.08 31.21
CA ILE A 9 -61.26 0.74 31.52
C ILE A 9 -60.58 0.04 30.32
N ALA A 10 -61.34 -0.66 29.48
CA ALA A 10 -60.81 -1.39 28.33
C ALA A 10 -60.33 -0.48 27.18
N SER A 11 -60.91 0.71 27.01
CA SER A 11 -60.52 1.63 25.92
C SER A 11 -59.28 2.49 26.22
N LEU A 12 -58.83 2.59 27.48
CA LEU A 12 -57.69 3.44 27.83
C LEU A 12 -56.33 2.74 27.62
N LEU A 13 -56.31 1.40 27.55
CA LEU A 13 -55.07 0.63 27.37
C LEU A 13 -54.64 0.48 25.90
N LEU A 14 -55.48 0.83 24.93
CA LEU A 14 -55.14 0.77 23.51
C LEU A 14 -54.39 2.01 22.98
N GLY A 15 -54.28 3.07 23.77
CA GLY A 15 -53.70 4.36 23.35
C GLY A 15 -52.17 4.47 23.41
N PHE A 16 -51.47 3.50 24.01
CA PHE A 16 -50.02 3.60 24.25
C PHE A 16 -49.14 2.81 23.26
N ALA A 17 -49.72 2.17 22.24
CA ALA A 17 -48.96 1.41 21.24
C ALA A 17 -48.47 2.23 20.04
N ALA A 18 -48.66 3.56 20.04
CA ALA A 18 -48.40 4.41 18.88
C ALA A 18 -47.30 5.45 19.13
N CYS A 19 -46.09 5.02 19.49
CA CYS A 19 -44.86 5.80 19.29
C CYS A 19 -43.64 4.92 19.58
N VAL A 20 -43.44 3.86 18.78
CA VAL A 20 -42.11 3.29 18.64
C VAL A 20 -41.40 4.11 17.57
N PRO A 21 -40.43 4.97 17.90
CA PRO A 21 -39.63 5.64 16.90
C PRO A 21 -38.96 4.57 16.02
N PRO A 22 -38.91 4.76 14.69
CA PRO A 22 -38.23 3.83 13.82
C PRO A 22 -36.79 3.65 14.33
N PRO A 23 -36.26 2.41 14.37
CA PRO A 23 -34.89 2.18 14.79
C PRO A 23 -33.96 3.04 13.93
N PRO A 24 -32.93 3.67 14.51
CA PRO A 24 -31.97 4.44 13.74
C PRO A 24 -31.38 3.53 12.66
N SER A 25 -31.48 3.97 11.40
CA SER A 25 -30.89 3.30 10.25
C SER A 25 -29.42 3.02 10.58
N ALA A 26 -29.02 1.75 10.53
CA ALA A 26 -27.63 1.38 10.77
C ALA A 26 -26.72 2.20 9.83
N PRO A 27 -25.58 2.73 10.30
CA PRO A 27 -24.69 3.52 9.47
C PRO A 27 -24.25 2.68 8.27
N VAL A 28 -24.57 3.18 7.06
CA VAL A 28 -24.07 2.60 5.82
C VAL A 28 -22.59 2.97 5.74
N ILE A 29 -21.72 2.02 6.07
CA ILE A 29 -20.29 2.18 5.90
C ILE A 29 -20.01 2.14 4.40
N ASP A 30 -19.61 3.27 3.83
CA ASP A 30 -19.22 3.35 2.43
C ASP A 30 -17.87 2.66 2.23
N ALA A 31 -17.88 1.51 1.56
CA ALA A 31 -16.68 0.75 1.23
C ALA A 31 -15.70 1.55 0.36
N ALA A 32 -16.18 2.49 -0.46
CA ALA A 32 -15.32 3.35 -1.27
C ALA A 32 -14.56 4.36 -0.38
N ALA A 33 -15.24 4.96 0.59
CA ALA A 33 -14.61 5.85 1.56
C ALA A 33 -13.56 5.13 2.42
N LEU A 34 -13.85 3.90 2.87
CA LEU A 34 -12.88 3.09 3.59
C LEU A 34 -11.64 2.78 2.75
N LYS A 35 -11.82 2.42 1.47
CA LYS A 35 -10.71 2.15 0.56
C LYS A 35 -9.84 3.38 0.36
N GLN A 36 -10.44 4.55 0.13
CA GLN A 36 -9.71 5.81 -0.01
C GLN A 36 -8.92 6.17 1.26
N GLN A 37 -9.52 5.95 2.43
CA GLN A 37 -8.83 6.16 3.70
C GLN A 37 -7.63 5.21 3.87
N ALA A 38 -7.77 3.94 3.51
CA ALA A 38 -6.68 2.97 3.56
C ALA A 38 -5.54 3.33 2.59
N GLU A 39 -5.87 3.75 1.37
CA GLU A 39 -4.90 4.24 0.38
C GLU A 39 -4.16 5.49 0.87
N ALA A 40 -4.87 6.46 1.45
CA ALA A 40 -4.28 7.67 2.01
C ALA A 40 -3.37 7.38 3.20
N GLN A 41 -3.78 6.47 4.10
CA GLN A 41 -2.96 6.05 5.24
C GLN A 41 -1.69 5.33 4.77
N PHE A 42 -1.81 4.46 3.76
CA PHE A 42 -0.66 3.80 3.16
C PHE A 42 0.30 4.78 2.50
N ALA A 43 -0.21 5.76 1.75
CA ALA A 43 0.62 6.80 1.13
C ALA A 43 1.36 7.64 2.18
N ALA A 44 0.69 8.00 3.29
CA ALA A 44 1.32 8.70 4.41
C ALA A 44 2.43 7.87 5.06
N GLU A 45 2.22 6.57 5.22
CA GLU A 45 3.24 5.67 5.77
C GLU A 45 4.47 5.56 4.83
N VAL A 46 4.25 5.32 3.54
CA VAL A 46 5.33 5.25 2.54
C VAL A 46 6.14 6.55 2.51
N ALA A 47 5.50 7.70 2.67
CA ALA A 47 6.16 9.00 2.72
C ALA A 47 7.07 9.20 3.95
N THR A 48 6.95 8.34 4.97
CA THR A 48 7.80 8.36 6.17
C THR A 48 8.97 7.37 6.12
N LEU A 49 9.17 6.71 4.97
CA LEU A 49 10.31 5.82 4.77
C LEU A 49 11.63 6.58 4.96
N PRO A 50 12.56 6.06 5.79
CA PRO A 50 13.79 6.77 6.11
C PRO A 50 14.69 6.89 4.89
N GLY A 51 15.20 8.09 4.63
CA GLY A 51 16.11 8.36 3.51
C GLY A 51 15.45 8.33 2.13
N ALA A 52 14.12 8.21 2.06
CA ALA A 52 13.36 8.26 0.82
C ALA A 52 12.69 9.63 0.65
N GLU A 53 12.54 10.07 -0.60
CA GLU A 53 11.84 11.29 -0.99
C GLU A 53 10.57 10.93 -1.79
N PRO A 54 9.43 11.59 -1.55
CA PRO A 54 8.21 11.31 -2.28
C PRO A 54 8.33 11.69 -3.76
N LEU A 55 7.81 10.83 -4.64
CA LEU A 55 7.68 11.10 -6.07
C LEU A 55 6.25 11.47 -6.43
N ALA A 56 6.08 12.15 -7.56
CA ALA A 56 4.76 12.42 -8.12
C ALA A 56 4.03 11.10 -8.43
N VAL A 57 2.80 11.00 -7.95
CA VAL A 57 1.93 9.85 -8.13
C VAL A 57 1.12 10.02 -9.42
N SER A 58 1.00 8.96 -10.23
CA SER A 58 0.21 8.97 -11.46
C SER A 58 -0.48 7.63 -11.73
N GLY A 59 -1.59 7.68 -12.46
CA GLY A 59 -2.34 6.49 -12.88
C GLY A 59 -2.92 5.71 -11.70
N LYS A 60 -2.55 4.42 -11.59
CA LYS A 60 -2.97 3.50 -10.52
C LYS A 60 -2.04 3.49 -9.31
N THR A 61 -1.01 4.32 -9.33
CA THR A 61 -0.05 4.43 -8.23
C THR A 61 -0.75 5.05 -7.03
N VAL A 62 -0.56 4.47 -5.84
CA VAL A 62 -1.08 5.00 -4.57
C VAL A 62 -0.01 5.79 -3.84
N ALA A 63 1.24 5.30 -3.90
CA ALA A 63 2.40 5.94 -3.29
C ALA A 63 3.63 5.73 -4.16
N ALA A 64 4.54 6.69 -4.20
CA ALA A 64 5.81 6.57 -4.90
C ALA A 64 6.92 7.29 -4.15
N VAL A 65 8.10 6.69 -4.11
CA VAL A 65 9.29 7.24 -3.45
C VAL A 65 10.56 6.96 -4.24
N ALA A 66 11.58 7.79 -4.03
CA ALA A 66 12.93 7.62 -4.53
C ALA A 66 13.94 7.69 -3.38
N TYR A 67 14.96 6.84 -3.41
CA TYR A 67 16.14 6.98 -2.58
C TYR A 67 17.18 7.80 -3.36
N PRO A 68 17.46 9.06 -2.97
CA PRO A 68 18.39 9.92 -3.71
C PRO A 68 19.83 9.40 -3.63
N PRO A 69 20.73 9.86 -4.52
CA PRO A 69 22.15 9.55 -4.44
C PRO A 69 22.73 9.81 -3.05
N GLY A 70 23.53 8.86 -2.53
CA GLY A 70 24.16 8.99 -1.21
C GLY A 70 23.26 8.65 -0.02
N SER A 71 21.98 8.32 -0.22
CA SER A 71 21.10 7.84 0.87
C SER A 71 21.29 6.34 1.14
N LEU A 72 21.05 5.51 0.13
CA LEU A 72 21.10 4.05 0.23
C LEU A 72 22.44 3.48 -0.24
N PHE A 73 22.98 4.01 -1.34
CA PHE A 73 24.23 3.57 -1.93
C PHE A 73 25.25 4.71 -1.97
N ALA A 74 26.53 4.38 -1.73
CA ALA A 74 27.61 5.29 -2.06
C ALA A 74 27.73 5.45 -3.58
N GLU A 75 28.30 6.58 -4.01
CA GLU A 75 28.58 6.84 -5.41
C GLU A 75 29.49 5.74 -5.99
N GLY A 76 29.12 5.19 -7.15
CA GLY A 76 29.85 4.10 -7.80
C GLY A 76 29.87 2.76 -7.05
N ALA A 77 29.19 2.63 -5.91
CA ALA A 77 29.18 1.40 -5.12
C ALA A 77 27.95 0.53 -5.41
N ILE A 78 28.17 -0.79 -5.51
CA ILE A 78 27.09 -1.78 -5.56
C ILE A 78 26.51 -2.02 -4.16
N LEU A 79 27.36 -1.96 -3.13
CA LEU A 79 26.95 -2.21 -1.76
C LEU A 79 26.20 -1.00 -1.17
N PRO A 80 25.15 -1.23 -0.36
CA PRO A 80 24.55 -0.19 0.44
C PRO A 80 25.57 0.44 1.41
N LEU A 81 25.33 1.69 1.80
CA LEU A 81 26.09 2.36 2.84
C LEU A 81 26.00 1.61 4.19
N PRO A 82 26.97 1.80 5.10
CA PRO A 82 26.81 1.38 6.49
C PRO A 82 25.50 1.93 7.06
N GLY A 83 24.67 1.07 7.66
CA GLY A 83 23.31 1.44 8.09
C GLY A 83 22.23 1.26 7.02
N GLY A 84 22.57 0.85 5.79
CA GLY A 84 21.63 0.51 4.73
C GLY A 84 20.50 -0.44 5.16
N PRO A 85 20.74 -1.48 5.98
CA PRO A 85 19.66 -2.30 6.54
C PRO A 85 18.60 -1.50 7.31
N ALA A 86 18.97 -0.45 8.05
CA ALA A 86 18.01 0.40 8.76
C ALA A 86 17.11 1.20 7.81
N LEU A 87 17.54 1.42 6.56
CA LEU A 87 16.71 2.02 5.50
C LEU A 87 15.85 0.96 4.79
N LEU A 88 16.42 -0.24 4.57
CA LEU A 88 15.77 -1.31 3.81
C LEU A 88 14.78 -2.14 4.63
N ASP A 89 14.93 -2.23 5.96
CA ASP A 89 14.03 -3.00 6.83
C ASP A 89 12.60 -2.43 6.83
N PRO A 90 12.38 -1.11 7.02
CA PRO A 90 11.05 -0.52 6.89
C PRO A 90 10.45 -0.74 5.50
N LEU A 91 11.26 -0.60 4.45
CA LEU A 91 10.82 -0.86 3.08
C LEU A 91 10.39 -2.32 2.89
N SER A 92 11.18 -3.27 3.39
CA SER A 92 10.86 -4.69 3.33
C SER A 92 9.57 -5.01 4.06
N ALA A 93 9.31 -4.37 5.21
CA ALA A 93 8.07 -4.53 5.96
C ALA A 93 6.84 -4.02 5.18
N ILE A 94 6.98 -2.90 4.47
CA ILE A 94 5.92 -2.38 3.58
C ILE A 94 5.68 -3.35 2.42
N LEU A 95 6.73 -3.81 1.74
CA LEU A 95 6.61 -4.72 0.59
C LEU A 95 6.07 -6.11 0.98
N ALA A 96 6.25 -6.53 2.23
CA ALA A 96 5.73 -7.80 2.75
C ALA A 96 4.20 -7.81 2.86
N ARG A 97 3.52 -6.66 2.79
CA ARG A 97 2.06 -6.57 2.87
C ARG A 97 1.37 -7.13 1.62
N PRO A 98 0.37 -8.02 1.75
CA PRO A 98 -0.27 -8.68 0.62
C PRO A 98 -1.21 -7.80 -0.21
N GLU A 99 -1.63 -6.66 0.33
CA GLU A 99 -2.57 -5.76 -0.33
C GLU A 99 -1.89 -4.92 -1.44
N TRP A 100 -0.56 -4.79 -1.39
CA TRP A 100 0.21 -3.86 -2.20
C TRP A 100 1.23 -4.58 -3.08
N CYS A 101 1.28 -4.15 -4.33
CA CYS A 101 2.25 -4.57 -5.33
C CYS A 101 3.16 -3.37 -5.66
N ALA A 102 4.38 -3.64 -6.11
CA ALA A 102 5.38 -2.58 -6.32
C ALA A 102 6.17 -2.73 -7.61
N GLU A 103 6.45 -1.62 -8.27
CA GLU A 103 7.42 -1.55 -9.36
C GLU A 103 8.70 -0.90 -8.80
N LEU A 104 9.81 -1.62 -8.85
CA LEU A 104 11.11 -1.15 -8.41
C LEU A 104 11.98 -0.84 -9.63
N ALA A 105 12.47 0.39 -9.72
CA ALA A 105 13.37 0.82 -10.77
C ALA A 105 14.73 1.22 -10.19
N LEU A 106 15.80 0.66 -10.73
CA LEU A 106 17.17 0.98 -10.35
C LEU A 106 17.86 1.71 -11.49
N TYR A 107 18.57 2.77 -11.12
CA TYR A 107 19.38 3.57 -12.02
C TYR A 107 20.78 3.75 -11.45
N GLY A 108 21.74 4.04 -12.32
CA GLY A 108 23.11 4.26 -11.92
C GLY A 108 24.04 4.34 -13.11
N THR A 109 25.08 5.15 -12.95
CA THR A 109 26.19 5.27 -13.90
C THR A 109 27.52 5.27 -13.15
N ARG A 110 28.54 4.70 -13.77
CA ARG A 110 29.94 4.75 -13.33
C ARG A 110 30.82 5.57 -14.28
N GLY A 111 30.23 6.23 -15.28
CA GLY A 111 30.97 7.00 -16.28
C GLY A 111 31.76 6.13 -17.27
N GLY A 112 31.42 4.85 -17.39
CA GLY A 112 32.04 3.89 -18.29
C GLY A 112 31.22 3.66 -19.57
N SER A 113 31.22 2.42 -20.06
CA SER A 113 30.34 2.00 -21.16
C SER A 113 28.90 1.80 -20.68
N VAL A 114 27.94 1.73 -21.63
CA VAL A 114 26.54 1.41 -21.32
C VAL A 114 26.43 0.02 -20.71
N GLU A 115 27.26 -0.92 -21.17
CA GLU A 115 27.35 -2.29 -20.66
C GLU A 115 27.88 -2.32 -19.22
N ASP A 116 28.86 -1.47 -18.89
CA ASP A 116 29.37 -1.34 -17.52
C ASP A 116 28.31 -0.78 -16.58
N ASP A 117 27.59 0.27 -17.00
CA ASP A 117 26.51 0.88 -16.24
C ASP A 117 25.35 -0.11 -16.04
N GLN A 118 25.00 -0.88 -17.07
CA GLN A 118 23.98 -1.91 -16.95
C GLN A 118 24.41 -3.02 -15.98
N SER A 119 25.65 -3.49 -16.08
CA SER A 119 26.20 -4.52 -15.17
C SER A 119 26.25 -4.03 -13.73
N PHE A 120 26.58 -2.76 -13.52
CA PHE A 120 26.59 -2.11 -12.23
C PHE A 120 25.19 -2.07 -11.58
N VAL A 121 24.18 -1.66 -12.33
CA VAL A 121 22.80 -1.58 -11.85
C VAL A 121 22.22 -2.99 -11.60
N GLU A 122 22.54 -3.97 -12.44
CA GLU A 122 22.14 -5.37 -12.22
C GLU A 122 22.78 -5.96 -10.95
N GLY A 123 24.04 -5.59 -10.66
CA GLY A 123 24.69 -5.95 -9.41
C GLY A 123 23.95 -5.42 -8.17
N ARG A 124 23.47 -4.17 -8.22
CA ARG A 124 22.64 -3.58 -7.15
C ARG A 124 21.31 -4.30 -7.03
N LYS A 125 20.66 -4.62 -8.16
CA LYS A 125 19.40 -5.37 -8.20
C LYS A 125 19.53 -6.71 -7.49
N MET A 126 20.53 -7.52 -7.87
CA MET A 126 20.74 -8.83 -7.27
C MET A 126 20.93 -8.74 -5.75
N LEU A 127 21.62 -7.71 -5.25
CA LEU A 127 21.81 -7.51 -3.82
C LEU A 127 20.49 -7.18 -3.11
N LEU A 128 19.71 -6.25 -3.66
CA LEU A 128 18.42 -5.88 -3.09
C LEU A 128 17.40 -7.01 -3.15
N GLU A 129 17.35 -7.77 -4.25
CA GLU A 129 16.51 -8.96 -4.37
C GLU A 129 16.82 -9.96 -3.25
N ARG A 130 18.10 -10.27 -3.03
CA ARG A 130 18.51 -11.16 -1.93
C ARG A 130 18.09 -10.62 -0.56
N TYR A 131 18.19 -9.31 -0.37
CA TYR A 131 17.76 -8.66 0.87
C TYR A 131 16.26 -8.83 1.11
N LEU A 132 15.43 -8.47 0.11
CA LEU A 132 13.97 -8.54 0.21
C LEU A 132 13.46 -9.98 0.36
N LEU A 133 14.07 -10.93 -0.36
CA LEU A 133 13.74 -12.35 -0.22
C LEU A 133 14.01 -12.86 1.21
N ARG A 134 15.09 -12.38 1.84
CA ARG A 134 15.37 -12.69 3.26
C ARG A 134 14.32 -12.08 4.20
N GLY A 135 13.78 -10.92 3.85
CA GLY A 135 12.66 -10.26 4.52
C GLY A 135 11.29 -10.94 4.30
N LYS A 136 11.25 -12.10 3.64
CA LYS A 136 10.02 -12.86 3.30
C LYS A 136 9.06 -12.09 2.39
N VAL A 137 9.56 -11.18 1.57
CA VAL A 137 8.76 -10.50 0.57
C VAL A 137 8.48 -11.47 -0.60
N ASP A 138 7.22 -11.60 -1.00
CA ASP A 138 6.82 -12.43 -2.15
C ASP A 138 7.28 -11.80 -3.45
N ALA A 139 8.21 -12.48 -4.15
CA ALA A 139 8.80 -12.03 -5.41
C ALA A 139 7.78 -11.80 -6.53
N ASN A 140 6.60 -12.44 -6.47
CA ASN A 140 5.57 -12.29 -7.51
C ASN A 140 4.79 -10.98 -7.39
N ARG A 141 4.94 -10.23 -6.29
CA ARG A 141 4.22 -8.97 -6.06
C ARG A 141 5.02 -7.73 -6.42
N PHE A 142 6.24 -7.91 -6.93
CA PHE A 142 7.01 -6.80 -7.40
C PHE A 142 7.75 -7.09 -8.70
N THR A 143 7.89 -6.05 -9.50
CA THR A 143 8.62 -6.11 -10.77
C THR A 143 9.86 -5.24 -10.67
N TRP A 144 10.94 -5.69 -11.32
CA TRP A 144 12.21 -4.97 -11.37
C TRP A 144 12.46 -4.41 -12.75
N THR A 145 12.89 -3.15 -12.79
CA THR A 145 13.55 -2.55 -13.94
C THR A 145 14.94 -2.11 -13.52
N ALA A 146 15.98 -2.57 -14.21
CA ALA A 146 17.35 -2.16 -14.00
C ALA A 146 17.87 -1.50 -15.28
N LYS A 147 18.20 -0.21 -15.22
CA LYS A 147 18.65 0.54 -16.39
C LYS A 147 19.89 1.37 -16.06
N GLY A 148 20.98 1.12 -16.78
CA GLY A 148 22.16 1.98 -16.75
C GLY A 148 21.83 3.42 -17.18
N GLY A 149 22.43 4.39 -16.51
CA GLY A 149 22.29 5.82 -16.80
C GLY A 149 21.70 6.64 -15.65
N ALA A 150 21.17 7.81 -16.00
CA ALA A 150 20.68 8.80 -15.05
C ALA A 150 19.33 8.39 -14.40
N GLY A 151 19.20 8.70 -13.11
CA GLY A 151 18.01 8.46 -12.30
C GLY A 151 18.36 8.36 -10.82
N ALA A 152 17.36 8.32 -9.95
CA ALA A 152 17.59 8.02 -8.54
C ALA A 152 18.09 6.56 -8.40
N PRO A 153 19.05 6.27 -7.50
CA PRO A 153 19.56 4.92 -7.32
C PRO A 153 18.49 3.83 -7.17
N LEU A 154 17.38 4.15 -6.50
CA LEU A 154 16.20 3.29 -6.38
C LEU A 154 14.93 4.15 -6.38
N GLU A 155 14.00 3.86 -7.28
CA GLU A 155 12.63 4.35 -7.29
C GLU A 155 11.66 3.21 -7.04
N ILE A 156 10.55 3.51 -6.36
CA ILE A 156 9.53 2.52 -6.00
C ILE A 156 8.16 3.14 -6.22
N ARG A 157 7.30 2.43 -6.96
CA ARG A 157 5.90 2.81 -7.19
C ARG A 157 4.98 1.72 -6.69
N PHE A 158 4.13 2.04 -5.71
CA PHE A 158 3.19 1.11 -5.11
C PHE A 158 1.80 1.27 -5.71
N HIS A 159 1.13 0.16 -5.92
CA HIS A 159 -0.23 0.10 -6.42
C HIS A 159 -0.99 -1.05 -5.73
N PRO A 160 -2.33 -1.04 -5.70
CA PRO A 160 -3.08 -2.16 -5.15
C PRO A 160 -2.79 -3.40 -6.00
N CYS A 161 -2.52 -4.54 -5.36
CA CYS A 161 -2.44 -5.79 -6.10
C CYS A 161 -3.79 -6.04 -6.76
N SER A 162 -3.80 -6.25 -8.08
CA SER A 162 -5.02 -6.71 -8.74
C SER A 162 -5.41 -8.03 -8.11
N ALA A 163 -6.62 -8.13 -7.54
CA ALA A 163 -7.20 -9.43 -7.27
C ALA A 163 -7.17 -10.19 -8.58
N ALA A 164 -6.48 -11.34 -8.62
CA ALA A 164 -6.52 -12.19 -9.79
C ALA A 164 -7.99 -12.42 -10.12
N SER A 165 -8.42 -11.99 -11.31
CA SER A 165 -9.80 -12.14 -11.75
C SER A 165 -10.09 -13.62 -11.90
N SER A 166 -10.49 -14.26 -10.80
CA SER A 166 -11.15 -15.56 -10.76
C SER A 166 -12.58 -15.36 -11.28
N ALA A 167 -12.72 -14.84 -12.50
CA ALA A 167 -13.95 -14.98 -13.25
C ALA A 167 -13.96 -16.43 -13.74
N GLY A 168 -14.79 -17.25 -13.10
CA GLY A 168 -14.95 -18.66 -13.42
C GLY A 168 -15.20 -18.86 -14.91
N VAL A 169 -14.27 -19.53 -15.58
CA VAL A 169 -14.56 -20.25 -16.82
C VAL A 169 -15.34 -21.49 -16.38
N LYS A 170 -16.66 -21.44 -16.56
CA LYS A 170 -17.47 -22.66 -16.69
C LYS A 170 -17.23 -23.18 -18.11
N GLU A 171 -16.56 -24.31 -18.22
CA GLU A 171 -16.84 -25.28 -19.29
C GLU A 171 -17.74 -26.38 -18.73
#